data_AF-A0A0D0LB77-F1
#
_entry.id   AF-A0A0D0LB77-F1
#
_cell.length_a   1.000
_cell.length_b   1.000
_cell.length_c   1.000
_cell.angle_alpha   90.00
_cell.angle_beta   90.00
_cell.angle_gamma   90.00
#
_symmetry.space_group_name_H-M   'P 1'
#
loop_
_entity.id
_entity.type
_entity.pdbx_description
1 polymer ?
#
loop_
_entity_poly.entity_id
_entity_poly.type
_entity_poly.pdbx_seq_one_letter_code
_entity_poly.pdbx_strand_id
1 'polypeptide(L)'
;MAAVRREPALRDQARLTLMRWRQQSGATRSDALWDEWEQLLASDVSVLESAALVESEHGQLMRSVSPLGCLVPQSERMALLKQARERAALQ
;
A
#
# COMPACT_ATOMS: atom_id res chain seq x y z
N MET A 1 9.80 1.59 1.10
CA MET A 1 8.76 2.50 1.59
C MET A 1 9.30 3.35 2.75
N ALA A 2 10.42 4.05 2.50
CA ALA A 2 11.12 4.83 3.52
C ALA A 2 10.29 6.03 4.02
N ALA A 3 9.48 6.65 3.16
CA ALA A 3 8.59 7.75 3.53
C ALA A 3 7.54 7.31 4.55
N VAL A 4 6.82 6.20 4.32
CA VAL A 4 5.81 5.66 5.26
C VAL A 4 6.42 5.21 6.59
N ARG A 5 7.69 4.79 6.60
CA ARG A 5 8.43 4.53 7.85
C ARG A 5 8.79 5.80 8.63
N ARG A 6 9.13 6.88 7.92
CA ARG A 6 9.58 8.14 8.53
C ARG A 6 8.43 9.05 8.92
N GLU A 7 7.29 8.91 8.26
CA GLU A 7 6.14 9.80 8.37
C GLU A 7 4.88 8.98 8.70
N PRO A 8 4.60 8.71 9.99
CA PRO A 8 3.41 7.97 10.42
C PRO A 8 2.11 8.61 9.92
N ALA A 9 2.08 9.93 9.73
CA ALA A 9 0.93 10.66 9.22
C ALA A 9 0.48 10.21 7.82
N LEU A 10 1.38 9.64 7.00
CA LEU A 10 1.01 9.07 5.69
C LEU A 10 0.08 7.85 5.83
N ARG A 11 0.18 7.11 6.93
CA ARG A 11 -0.72 5.98 7.20
C ARG A 11 -2.10 6.48 7.56
N ASP A 12 -2.19 7.51 8.39
CA ASP A 12 -3.47 8.12 8.76
C ASP A 12 -4.17 8.73 7.54
N GLN A 13 -3.41 9.42 6.67
CA GLN A 13 -3.92 9.94 5.40
C GLN A 13 -4.40 8.82 4.45
N ALA A 14 -3.72 7.68 4.41
CA ALA A 14 -4.14 6.54 3.63
C ALA A 14 -5.46 5.95 4.16
N ARG A 15 -5.62 5.87 5.49
CA ARG A 15 -6.89 5.42 6.12
C ARG A 15 -8.03 6.39 5.81
N LEU A 16 -7.81 7.69 5.92
CA LEU A 16 -8.79 8.71 5.54
C LEU A 16 -9.18 8.62 4.05
N THR A 17 -8.24 8.24 3.19
CA THR A 17 -8.50 8.02 1.77
C THR A 17 -9.39 6.80 1.54
N LEU A 18 -9.13 5.67 2.21
CA LEU A 18 -10.03 4.51 2.18
C LEU A 18 -11.44 4.82 2.68
N MET A 19 -11.56 5.56 3.79
CA MET A 19 -12.87 5.96 4.31
C MET A 19 -13.67 6.77 3.29
N ARG A 20 -13.02 7.72 2.61
CA ARG A 20 -13.66 8.53 1.56
C ARG A 20 -14.12 7.68 0.38
N TRP A 21 -13.30 6.74 -0.09
CA TRP A 21 -13.68 5.85 -1.19
C TRP A 21 -14.90 5.01 -0.84
N ARG A 22 -14.94 4.42 0.36
CA ARG A 22 -16.10 3.64 0.84
C ARG A 22 -17.38 4.47 0.88
N GLN A 23 -17.30 5.70 1.39
CA GLN A 23 -18.46 6.59 1.45
C GLN A 23 -18.98 6.98 0.06
N GLN A 24 -18.08 7.10 -0.93
CA GLN A 24 -18.43 7.54 -2.29
C GLN A 24 -18.92 6.40 -3.18
N SER A 25 -18.38 5.19 -3.01
CA SER A 25 -18.62 4.07 -3.93
C SER A 25 -19.77 3.15 -3.53
N GLY A 26 -20.20 3.17 -2.26
CA GLY A 26 -21.11 2.13 -1.74
C GLY A 26 -20.43 0.75 -1.72
N ALA A 27 -21.21 -0.33 -1.69
CA ALA A 27 -20.66 -1.69 -1.68
C ALA A 27 -20.04 -2.04 -3.04
N THR A 28 -18.78 -2.46 -3.06
CA THR A 28 -18.02 -2.78 -4.28
C THR A 28 -17.29 -4.12 -4.18
N ARG A 29 -16.85 -4.64 -5.34
CA ARG A 29 -15.95 -5.81 -5.38
C ARG A 29 -14.57 -5.51 -4.80
N SER A 30 -14.22 -4.24 -4.61
CA SER A 30 -12.95 -3.81 -4.03
C SER A 30 -12.99 -3.77 -2.50
N ASP A 31 -14.17 -3.94 -1.87
CA ASP A 31 -14.33 -3.84 -0.42
C ASP A 31 -13.41 -4.82 0.33
N ALA A 32 -13.28 -6.05 -0.15
CA ALA A 32 -12.39 -7.05 0.44
C ALA A 32 -10.91 -6.63 0.38
N LEU A 33 -10.48 -5.98 -0.73
CA LEU A 33 -9.12 -5.47 -0.87
C LEU A 33 -8.90 -4.21 0.01
N TRP A 34 -9.94 -3.40 0.20
CA TRP A 34 -9.89 -2.26 1.11
C TRP A 34 -9.84 -2.68 2.58
N ASP A 35 -10.53 -3.76 2.95
CA ASP A 35 -10.45 -4.35 4.30
C ASP A 35 -9.01 -4.84 4.57
N GLU A 36 -8.40 -5.51 3.59
CA GLU A 36 -7.02 -5.96 3.69
C GLU A 36 -6.04 -4.78 3.79
N TRP A 37 -6.24 -3.71 3.02
CA TRP A 37 -5.43 -2.49 3.17
C TRP A 37 -5.58 -1.85 4.54
N GLU A 38 -6.77 -1.85 5.13
CA GLU A 38 -6.97 -1.34 6.48
C GLU A 38 -6.21 -2.16 7.53
N GLN A 39 -6.23 -3.49 7.42
CA GLN A 39 -5.44 -4.38 8.27
C GLN A 39 -3.93 -4.12 8.11
N LEU A 40 -3.46 -3.98 6.86
CA LEU A 40 -2.06 -3.69 6.59
C LEU A 40 -1.63 -2.33 7.15
N LEU A 41 -2.47 -1.30 7.02
CA LEU A 41 -2.19 0.04 7.56
C LEU A 41 -2.16 0.07 9.09
N ALA A 42 -2.92 -0.81 9.75
CA ALA A 42 -2.91 -0.99 11.20
C ALA A 42 -1.74 -1.85 11.70
N SER A 43 -1.05 -2.57 10.81
CA SER A 43 0.08 -3.44 11.13
C SER A 43 1.45 -2.74 11.09
N ASP A 44 2.49 -3.48 11.48
CA ASP A 44 3.86 -3.01 11.39
C ASP A 44 4.26 -2.61 9.97
N VAL A 45 5.12 -1.59 9.86
CA VAL A 45 5.53 -1.07 8.55
C VAL A 45 6.22 -2.12 7.70
N SER A 46 6.95 -3.06 8.31
CA SER A 46 7.55 -4.20 7.60
C SER A 46 6.52 -5.09 6.92
N VAL A 47 5.38 -5.36 7.55
CA VAL A 47 4.30 -6.21 7.00
C VAL A 47 3.62 -5.51 5.83
N LEU A 48 3.30 -4.22 6.00
CA LEU A 48 2.75 -3.35 4.95
C LEU A 48 3.67 -3.29 3.72
N GLU A 49 4.98 -3.20 3.94
CA GLU A 49 5.96 -3.20 2.85
C GLU A 49 6.02 -4.53 2.10
N SER A 50 6.09 -5.64 2.82
CA SER A 50 6.11 -6.96 2.21
C SER A 50 4.86 -7.19 1.36
N ALA A 51 3.68 -6.86 1.86
CA ALA A 51 2.42 -6.99 1.12
C ALA A 51 2.38 -6.12 -0.14
N ALA A 52 2.91 -4.89 -0.09
CA ALA A 52 3.00 -4.02 -1.26
C ALA A 52 3.98 -4.54 -2.34
N LEU A 53 4.98 -5.30 -1.93
CA LEU A 53 6.08 -5.78 -2.77
C LEU A 53 5.90 -7.21 -3.29
N VAL A 54 4.95 -7.99 -2.74
CA VAL A 54 4.71 -9.37 -3.17
C VAL A 54 4.33 -9.42 -4.66
N GLU A 55 5.09 -10.22 -5.42
CA GLU A 55 4.88 -10.47 -6.84
C GLU A 55 3.93 -11.66 -7.04
N SER A 56 2.66 -11.44 -6.69
CA SER A 56 1.55 -12.37 -6.96
C SER A 56 0.42 -11.65 -7.69
N GLU A 57 -0.51 -12.41 -8.27
CA GLU A 57 -1.74 -11.86 -8.86
C GLU A 57 -2.52 -11.03 -7.83
N HIS A 58 -2.67 -11.56 -6.61
CA HIS A 58 -3.25 -10.85 -5.48
C HIS A 58 -2.50 -9.56 -5.13
N GLY A 59 -1.15 -9.60 -5.13
CA GLY A 59 -0.32 -8.42 -4.92
C GLY A 59 -0.50 -7.36 -6.01
N GLN A 60 -0.75 -7.77 -7.26
CA GLN A 60 -1.08 -6.83 -8.35
C GLN A 60 -2.44 -6.17 -8.13
N LEU A 61 -3.46 -6.93 -7.72
CA LEU A 61 -4.77 -6.41 -7.36
C LEU A 61 -4.68 -5.43 -6.19
N MET A 62 -3.95 -5.77 -5.12
CA MET A 62 -3.75 -4.88 -3.99
C MET A 62 -3.07 -3.56 -4.39
N ARG A 63 -2.09 -3.60 -5.30
CA ARG A 63 -1.44 -2.38 -5.81
C ARG A 63 -2.36 -1.50 -6.66
N SER A 64 -3.30 -2.09 -7.42
CA SER A 64 -4.20 -1.33 -8.29
C SER A 64 -5.22 -0.48 -7.50
N VAL A 65 -5.49 -0.87 -6.24
CA VAL A 65 -6.39 -0.17 -5.32
C VAL A 65 -5.67 0.40 -4.09
N SER A 66 -4.36 0.68 -4.20
CA SER A 66 -3.58 1.14 -3.05
C SER A 66 -3.92 2.59 -2.63
N PRO A 67 -4.29 2.83 -1.36
CA PRO A 67 -4.52 4.18 -0.84
C PRO A 67 -3.22 4.99 -0.68
N LEU A 68 -2.06 4.33 -0.79
CA LEU A 68 -0.75 4.99 -0.78
C LEU A 68 -0.37 5.54 -2.16
N GLY A 69 -1.02 5.08 -3.24
CA GLY A 69 -0.69 5.49 -4.61
C GLY A 69 -0.93 6.98 -4.89
N CYS A 70 -1.86 7.60 -4.15
CA CYS A 70 -2.16 9.03 -4.21
C CYS A 70 -1.20 9.89 -3.38
N LEU A 71 -0.49 9.29 -2.42
CA LEU A 71 0.36 9.96 -1.43
C LEU A 71 1.85 9.83 -1.77
N VAL A 72 2.21 8.77 -2.49
CA VAL A 72 3.59 8.50 -2.94
C VAL A 72 3.61 8.54 -4.47
N PRO A 73 4.34 9.49 -5.09
CA PRO A 73 4.49 9.56 -6.54
C PRO A 73 4.85 8.20 -7.15
N GLN A 74 4.31 7.90 -8.34
CA GLN A 74 4.60 6.66 -9.07
C GLN A 74 6.12 6.42 -9.21
N SER A 75 6.90 7.46 -9.46
CA SER A 75 8.37 7.41 -9.56
C SER A 75 9.02 6.92 -8.27
N GLU A 76 8.57 7.40 -7.12
CA GLU A 76 9.09 7.03 -5.81
C GLU A 76 8.69 5.59 -5.44
N ARG A 77 7.47 5.16 -5.82
CA ARG A 77 7.07 3.74 -5.70
C ARG A 77 7.93 2.81 -6.55
N MET A 78 8.23 3.18 -7.79
CA MET A 78 9.09 2.37 -8.68
C MET A 78 10.52 2.30 -8.16
N ALA A 79 11.07 3.39 -7.63
CA ALA A 79 12.40 3.41 -7.02
C ALA A 79 12.46 2.48 -5.79
N LEU A 80 11.42 2.48 -4.95
CA LEU A 80 11.33 1.60 -3.79
C LEU A 80 11.20 0.12 -4.19
N LEU A 81 10.40 -0.19 -5.21
CA LEU A 81 10.29 -1.54 -5.78
C LEU A 81 11.64 -2.03 -6.33
N LYS A 82 12.35 -1.16 -7.05
CA LYS A 82 13.69 -1.46 -7.56
C LYS A 82 14.67 -1.76 -6.41
N GLN A 83 14.70 -0.92 -5.38
CA GLN A 83 15.56 -1.13 -4.21
C GLN A 83 15.22 -2.42 -3.44
N ALA A 84 13.94 -2.77 -3.33
CA ALA A 84 13.53 -4.02 -2.70
C ALA A 84 13.99 -5.24 -3.49
N ARG A 85 13.87 -5.21 -4.82
CA ARG A 85 14.38 -6.24 -5.73
C ARG A 85 15.89 -6.40 -5.63
N GLU A 86 16.63 -5.29 -5.60
CA GLU A 86 18.09 -5.30 -5.44
C GLU A 86 18.52 -5.92 -4.11
N ARG A 87 17.82 -5.63 -3.00
CA ARG A 87 18.09 -6.28 -1.71
C ARG A 87 17.77 -7.77 -1.72
N ALA A 88 16.65 -8.17 -2.31
CA ALA A 88 16.26 -9.57 -2.40
C ALA A 88 17.23 -10.40 -3.26
N ALA A 89 17.89 -9.79 -4.25
CA ALA A 89 18.91 -10.43 -5.08
C ALA A 89 20.29 -10.53 -4.41
N LEU A 90 20.51 -9.81 -3.31
CA LEU A 90 21.75 -9.80 -2.53
C LEU A 90 21.69 -10.72 -1.29
N GLN A 91 20.53 -11.34 -1.03
CA GLN A 91 20.31 -12.33 0.03
C GLN A 91 20.22 -13.73 -0.57
#